data_AF-A0A6A4ZU70-F1
#
_entry.id   AF-A0A6A4ZU70-F1
#
_cell.length_a   1.000
_cell.length_b   1.000
_cell.length_c   1.000
_cell.angle_alpha   90.00
_cell.angle_beta   90.00
_cell.angle_gamma   90.00
#
_symmetry.space_group_name_H-M   'P 1'
#
loop_
_entity.id
_entity.type
_entity.pdbx_description
1 polymer ?
#
loop_
_entity_poly.entity_id
_entity_poly.type
_entity_poly.pdbx_seq_one_letter_code
_entity_poly.pdbx_strand_id
1 'polypeptide(L)'
;TFGGLKYNETDNDDFVAGWGIKTPDYWWKVVLGKDDAGKDQVIAWLFPNRENLGPLDDYLTSVAAIESQLIDGLGAIAVPEALKSVVADGSWEIPSGCGRGRMAEEADDDVDQDNKA
;
A
#
# COMPACT_ATOMS: atom_id res chain seq x y z
N THR A 1 -5.08 13.35 -1.12
CA THR A 1 -4.39 12.16 -0.60
C THR A 1 -3.17 12.62 0.18
N PHE A 2 -2.69 11.81 1.11
CA PHE A 2 -1.57 12.13 2.00
C PHE A 2 -0.55 10.98 1.96
N GLY A 3 0.70 11.25 2.30
CA GLY A 3 1.75 10.24 2.37
C GLY A 3 3.01 10.78 3.00
N GLY A 4 3.87 9.88 3.46
CA GLY A 4 5.10 10.25 4.14
C GLY A 4 6.03 9.08 4.37
N LEU A 5 7.16 9.37 5.00
CA LEU A 5 8.27 8.47 5.24
C LEU A 5 8.56 8.42 6.75
N LYS A 6 9.06 7.29 7.24
CA LYS A 6 9.47 7.08 8.63
C LYS A 6 10.89 6.51 8.64
N TYR A 7 11.71 6.95 9.59
CA TYR A 7 13.15 6.65 9.70
C TYR A 7 13.52 6.17 11.12
N ASN A 8 12.95 5.04 11.58
CA ASN A 8 13.07 4.54 12.95
C ASN A 8 13.75 3.17 13.13
N GLU A 9 14.35 2.58 12.09
CA GLU A 9 15.27 1.44 12.19
C GLU A 9 16.58 1.77 11.44
N THR A 10 17.67 1.08 11.76
CA THR A 10 19.02 1.40 11.22
C THR A 10 19.63 0.24 10.46
N ASP A 11 18.89 -0.85 10.28
CA ASP A 11 19.35 -2.12 9.72
C ASP A 11 19.14 -2.24 8.20
N ASN A 12 18.47 -1.27 7.56
CA ASN A 12 18.20 -1.19 6.12
C ASN A 12 18.78 0.09 5.45
N ASP A 13 19.73 0.75 6.12
CA ASP A 13 20.24 2.06 5.76
C ASP A 13 21.36 1.98 4.69
N ASP A 14 21.03 1.43 3.52
CA ASP A 14 21.98 1.09 2.45
C ASP A 14 22.74 2.30 1.84
N PHE A 15 22.19 3.52 1.93
CA PHE A 15 22.68 4.69 1.20
C PHE A 15 23.44 5.74 2.05
N VAL A 16 23.62 5.49 3.36
CA VAL A 16 24.20 6.49 4.28
C VAL A 16 25.68 6.77 3.98
N ALA A 17 26.45 5.78 3.50
CA ALA A 17 27.90 5.89 3.35
C ALA A 17 28.36 6.74 2.14
N GLY A 18 27.53 6.92 1.11
CA GLY A 18 27.95 7.55 -0.16
C GLY A 18 27.34 8.93 -0.43
N TRP A 19 26.08 9.14 -0.06
CA TRP A 19 25.29 10.30 -0.52
C TRP A 19 24.57 11.04 0.61
N GLY A 20 24.67 10.54 1.84
CA GLY A 20 24.06 11.17 3.02
C GLY A 20 22.53 11.15 3.04
N ILE A 21 21.89 10.39 2.15
CA ILE A 21 20.44 10.22 2.12
C ILE A 21 20.10 8.98 2.95
N LYS A 22 19.34 9.17 4.02
CA LYS A 22 18.82 8.06 4.82
C LYS A 22 17.76 7.29 4.04
N THR A 23 17.80 5.97 4.14
CA THR A 23 16.77 5.11 3.56
C THR A 23 15.55 5.16 4.48
N PRO A 24 14.32 5.38 3.98
CA PRO A 24 13.14 5.25 4.82
C PRO A 24 12.99 3.81 5.30
N ASP A 25 12.60 3.60 6.55
CA ASP A 25 12.25 2.28 7.08
C ASP A 25 10.84 1.87 6.73
N TYR A 26 9.95 2.87 6.73
CA TYR A 26 8.57 2.70 6.33
C TYR A 26 8.14 3.88 5.48
N TRP A 27 7.15 3.63 4.65
CA TRP A 27 6.40 4.68 3.97
C TRP A 27 4.91 4.41 4.12
N TRP A 28 4.12 5.47 4.13
CA TRP A 28 2.68 5.36 4.36
C TRP A 28 1.91 6.17 3.33
N LYS A 29 0.67 5.74 3.10
CA LYS A 29 -0.26 6.41 2.19
C LYS A 29 -1.65 6.45 2.83
N VAL A 30 -2.30 7.61 2.74
CA VAL A 30 -3.71 7.77 3.12
C VAL A 30 -4.48 8.34 1.94
N VAL A 31 -5.59 7.72 1.60
CA VAL A 31 -6.52 8.20 0.60
C VAL A 31 -7.88 8.41 1.25
N LEU A 32 -8.31 9.67 1.26
CA LEU A 32 -9.68 10.06 1.59
C LEU A 32 -10.45 10.17 0.27
N GLY A 33 -11.57 9.48 0.17
CA GLY A 33 -12.44 9.44 -1.00
C GLY A 33 -13.91 9.39 -0.60
N LYS A 34 -14.76 9.11 -1.59
CA LYS A 34 -16.19 8.89 -1.42
C LYS A 34 -16.55 7.50 -1.88
N ASP A 35 -17.48 6.83 -1.19
CA ASP A 35 -18.11 5.61 -1.69
C ASP A 35 -19.16 5.95 -2.79
N ASP A 36 -19.77 4.91 -3.36
CA ASP A 36 -20.79 5.08 -4.41
C ASP A 36 -22.03 5.86 -3.93
N ALA A 37 -22.27 5.89 -2.62
CA ALA A 37 -23.34 6.67 -1.99
C ALA A 37 -22.93 8.11 -1.62
N GLY A 38 -21.68 8.51 -1.90
CA GLY A 38 -21.14 9.84 -1.60
C GLY A 38 -20.71 10.04 -0.14
N LYS A 39 -20.65 8.99 0.67
CA LYS A 39 -20.16 9.04 2.05
C LYS A 39 -18.64 9.02 2.06
N ASP A 40 -18.02 9.76 2.98
CA ASP A 40 -16.57 9.75 3.14
C ASP A 40 -16.07 8.35 3.52
N GLN A 41 -15.03 7.90 2.82
CA GLN A 41 -14.29 6.68 3.10
C GLN A 41 -12.79 6.97 3.13
N VAL A 42 -12.05 6.20 3.93
CA VAL A 42 -10.60 6.31 4.01
C VAL A 42 -9.97 4.93 3.86
N ILE A 43 -8.86 4.88 3.12
CA ILE A 43 -7.98 3.73 3.08
C ILE A 43 -6.58 4.21 3.42
N ALA A 44 -5.92 3.52 4.34
CA ALA A 44 -4.60 3.86 4.83
C ALA A 44 -3.71 2.62 4.85
N TRP A 45 -2.45 2.81 4.46
CA TRP A 45 -1.43 1.76 4.45
C TRP A 45 -0.14 2.25 5.10
N LEU A 46 0.58 1.32 5.71
CA LEU A 46 1.93 1.50 6.24
C LEU A 46 2.81 0.34 5.79
N PHE A 47 3.78 0.62 4.93
CA PHE A 47 4.63 -0.39 4.30
C PHE A 47 6.03 -0.38 4.91
N PRO A 48 6.60 -1.55 5.26
CA PRO A 48 8.03 -1.65 5.52
C PRO A 48 8.80 -1.49 4.20
N ASN A 49 9.92 -0.80 4.23
CA ASN A 49 10.81 -0.66 3.08
C ASN A 49 11.70 -1.90 2.96
N ARG A 50 11.11 -2.98 2.43
CA ARG A 50 11.76 -4.27 2.22
C ARG A 50 11.39 -4.82 0.85
N GLU A 51 12.26 -5.64 0.29
CA GLU A 51 11.96 -6.34 -0.95
C GLU A 51 10.86 -7.40 -0.76
N ASN A 52 10.20 -7.77 -1.86
CA ASN A 52 9.23 -8.87 -1.93
C ASN A 52 8.06 -8.76 -0.93
N LEU A 53 7.52 -7.53 -0.79
CA LEU A 53 6.28 -7.32 -0.05
C LEU A 53 5.14 -8.18 -0.61
N GLY A 54 4.27 -8.61 0.29
CA GLY A 54 3.10 -9.43 0.01
C GLY A 54 1.94 -8.64 -0.62
N PRO A 55 0.73 -9.21 -0.58
CA PRO A 55 -0.50 -8.53 -0.95
C PRO A 55 -0.65 -7.15 -0.31
N LEU A 56 -1.28 -6.22 -1.03
CA LEU A 56 -1.47 -4.83 -0.58
C LEU A 56 -2.26 -4.73 0.74
N ASP A 57 -3.22 -5.64 0.93
CA ASP A 57 -4.13 -5.63 2.07
C ASP A 57 -3.46 -6.01 3.40
N ASP A 58 -2.32 -6.72 3.35
CA ASP A 58 -1.54 -7.09 4.54
C ASP A 58 -0.95 -5.85 5.24
N TYR A 59 -0.95 -4.70 4.57
CA TYR A 59 -0.39 -3.43 5.04
C TYR A 59 -1.45 -2.39 5.39
N LEU A 60 -2.73 -2.76 5.37
CA LEU A 60 -3.83 -1.88 5.77
C LEU A 60 -3.73 -1.51 7.25
N THR A 61 -3.98 -0.25 7.55
CA THR A 61 -3.92 0.30 8.91
C THR A 61 -4.91 1.46 9.06
N SER A 62 -4.95 2.07 10.25
CA SER A 62 -5.76 3.26 10.50
C SER A 62 -4.91 4.54 10.41
N VAL A 63 -5.56 5.67 10.13
CA VAL A 63 -4.88 6.98 10.12
C VAL A 63 -4.34 7.32 11.51
N ALA A 64 -5.08 6.98 12.57
CA ALA A 64 -4.63 7.17 13.95
C ALA A 64 -3.35 6.37 14.27
N ALA A 65 -3.22 5.16 13.73
CA ALA A 65 -2.01 4.35 13.89
C ALA A 65 -0.81 4.91 13.13
N ILE A 66 -1.04 5.62 12.01
CA ILE A 66 0.01 6.37 11.31
C ILE A 66 0.40 7.60 12.13
N GLU A 67 -0.58 8.42 12.54
CA GLU A 67 -0.36 9.65 13.30
C GLU A 67 0.41 9.41 14.59
N SER A 68 0.16 8.31 15.31
CA SER A 68 0.90 7.96 16.53
C SER A 68 2.39 7.67 16.31
N GLN A 69 2.80 7.46 15.07
CA GLN A 69 4.17 7.19 14.66
C GLN A 69 4.86 8.39 13.99
N LEU A 70 4.10 9.45 13.67
CA LEU A 70 4.66 10.66 13.05
C LEU A 70 5.36 11.52 14.10
N ILE A 71 6.58 11.95 13.78
CA ILE A 71 7.42 12.83 14.60
C ILE A 71 7.84 14.09 13.82
N ASP A 72 7.20 14.35 12.67
CA ASP A 72 7.57 15.41 11.73
C ASP A 72 7.12 16.81 12.16
N GLY A 73 6.22 16.90 13.15
CA GLY A 73 5.67 18.18 13.63
C GLY A 73 4.74 18.86 12.62
N LEU A 74 4.29 18.17 11.56
CA LEU A 74 3.41 18.72 10.53
C LEU A 74 1.93 18.77 10.94
N GLY A 75 1.61 18.24 12.12
CA GLY A 75 0.26 18.18 12.66
C GLY A 75 -0.51 16.95 12.17
N ALA A 76 -1.80 16.91 12.51
CA ALA A 76 -2.67 15.80 12.15
C ALA A 76 -2.93 15.74 10.64
N ILE A 77 -3.09 14.52 10.11
CA ILE A 77 -3.52 14.28 8.74
C ILE A 77 -4.96 14.78 8.61
N ALA A 78 -5.24 15.58 7.57
CA ALA A 78 -6.55 16.21 7.34
C ALA A 78 -7.61 15.22 6.83
N VAL A 79 -7.98 14.26 7.69
CA VAL A 79 -9.06 13.30 7.53
C VAL A 79 -10.11 13.57 8.62
N PRO A 80 -11.43 13.43 8.34
CA PRO A 80 -12.46 13.56 9.38
C PRO A 80 -12.18 12.67 10.58
N GLU A 81 -12.33 13.21 11.79
CA GLU A 81 -11.98 12.51 13.05
C GLU A 81 -12.69 11.15 13.17
N ALA A 82 -13.95 11.07 12.74
CA ALA A 82 -14.75 9.85 12.73
C ALA A 82 -14.15 8.72 11.88
N LEU A 83 -13.27 9.04 10.92
CA LEU A 83 -12.64 8.07 10.03
C LEU A 83 -11.22 7.70 10.47
N LYS A 84 -10.62 8.40 11.45
CA LYS A 84 -9.21 8.17 11.78
C LYS A 84 -8.92 6.80 12.37
N SER A 85 -9.89 6.22 13.07
CA SER A 85 -9.77 4.89 13.67
C SER A 85 -10.22 3.76 12.74
N VAL A 86 -10.70 4.08 11.54
CA VAL A 86 -11.17 3.09 10.57
C VAL A 86 -9.97 2.40 9.93
N VAL A 87 -10.03 1.07 9.87
CA VAL A 87 -9.21 0.23 8.99
C VAL A 87 -10.15 -0.27 7.90
N ALA A 88 -9.79 -0.08 6.63
CA ALA A 88 -10.59 -0.58 5.52
C ALA A 88 -10.56 -2.12 5.49
N ASP A 89 -11.67 -2.75 5.10
CA ASP A 89 -11.76 -4.21 4.98
C ASP A 89 -10.91 -4.77 3.82
N GLY A 90 -10.53 -3.91 2.88
CA GLY A 90 -9.69 -4.23 1.74
C GLY A 90 -9.26 -2.97 0.99
N SER A 91 -8.31 -3.13 0.08
CA SER A 91 -7.95 -2.09 -0.89
C SER A 91 -9.01 -1.98 -1.99
N TRP A 92 -8.78 -1.07 -2.94
CA TRP A 92 -9.61 -0.87 -4.11
C TRP A 92 -9.78 -2.17 -4.90
N GLU A 93 -11.02 -2.45 -5.30
CA GLU A 93 -11.24 -3.43 -6.35
C GLU A 93 -10.54 -2.96 -7.63
N ILE A 94 -9.76 -3.85 -8.22
CA ILE A 94 -9.14 -3.60 -9.51
C ILE A 94 -10.26 -3.69 -10.55
N PRO A 95 -10.54 -2.63 -11.33
CA PRO A 95 -11.56 -2.68 -12.35
C PRO A 95 -11.30 -3.81 -13.34
N SER A 96 -12.36 -4.39 -13.87
CA SER A 96 -12.28 -5.44 -14.89
C SER A 96 -11.36 -5.02 -16.05
N GLY A 97 -10.34 -5.83 -16.33
CA GLY A 97 -9.33 -5.55 -17.38
C GLY A 97 -8.14 -4.70 -16.94
N CYS A 98 -8.07 -4.25 -15.68
CA CYS A 98 -6.99 -3.39 -15.16
C CYS A 98 -5.94 -4.12 -14.30
N GLY A 99 -5.92 -5.46 -14.30
CA GLY A 99 -4.87 -6.23 -13.63
C GLY A 99 -3.53 -6.10 -14.36
N ARG A 100 -2.45 -5.73 -13.65
CA ARG A 100 -1.08 -5.82 -14.19
C ARG A 100 -0.70 -7.30 -14.36
N GLY A 101 -1.08 -7.92 -15.47
CA GLY A 101 -0.50 -9.16 -16.01
C GLY A 101 -0.47 -10.42 -15.13
N ARG A 102 -0.92 -10.40 -13.88
CA ARG A 102 -1.16 -11.62 -13.09
C ARG A 102 -2.52 -12.18 -13.48
N MET A 103 -2.59 -12.76 -14.68
CA MET A 103 -3.58 -13.81 -14.89
C MET A 103 -3.22 -14.94 -13.92
N ALA A 104 -4.22 -15.43 -13.21
CA ALA A 104 -4.11 -16.70 -12.52
C ALA A 104 -3.57 -17.74 -13.49
N GLU A 105 -2.68 -18.59 -13.00
CA GLU A 105 -2.15 -19.79 -13.61
C GLU A 105 -3.20 -20.48 -14.50
N GLU A 106 -3.22 -20.17 -15.80
CA GLU A 106 -3.91 -21.01 -16.77
C GLU A 106 -2.96 -22.17 -17.03
N ALA A 107 -3.39 -23.36 -16.61
CA ALA A 107 -2.70 -24.60 -16.91
C ALA A 107 -2.46 -24.68 -18.41
N ASP A 108 -1.19 -24.81 -18.81
CA ASP A 108 -0.78 -25.29 -20.13
C ASP A 108 -1.41 -26.67 -20.33
N ASP A 109 -2.60 -26.72 -20.91
CA ASP A 109 -3.19 -27.92 -21.48
C ASP A 109 -3.09 -27.80 -23.01
N ASP A 110 -1.85 -27.68 -23.50
CA ASP A 110 -1.51 -27.88 -24.91
C ASP A 110 -1.60 -29.38 -25.22
N VAL A 111 -2.83 -29.88 -25.31
CA VAL A 111 -3.13 -31.10 -26.07
C VAL A 111 -2.96 -30.73 -27.55
N ASP A 112 -1.81 -31.08 -28.10
CA ASP A 112 -1.53 -31.05 -29.54
C ASP A 112 -2.51 -31.99 -30.26
N GLN A 113 -3.67 -31.45 -30.64
CA GLN A 113 -4.52 -32.04 -31.66
C GLN A 113 -4.11 -31.50 -33.02
N ASP A 114 -3.89 -32.46 -33.92
CA ASP A 114 -3.99 -32.39 -35.38
C ASP A 114 -2.72 -31.99 -36.17
N ASN A 115 -2.01 -32.97 -36.75
CA ASN A 115 -2.48 -33.64 -37.97
C ASN A 115 -1.45 -34.62 -38.60
N LYS A 116 -1.97 -35.82 -38.90
CA LYS A 116 -1.93 -36.56 -40.19
C LYS A 116 -0.61 -36.71 -40.97
N ALA A 117 -0.19 -37.96 -41.18
CA ALA A 117 -0.36 -38.72 -42.43
C ALA A 117 0.15 -40.16 -42.27
#